data_AF-A0A2W6YTA6-F1
#
_entry.id   AF-A0A2W6YTA6-F1
#
_cell.length_a   1.000
_cell.length_b   1.000
_cell.length_c   1.000
_cell.angle_alpha   90.00
_cell.angle_beta   90.00
_cell.angle_gamma   90.00
#
_symmetry.space_group_name_H-M   'P 1'
#
loop_
_entity.id
_entity.type
_entity.pdbx_description
1 polymer ?
#
loop_
_entity_poly.entity_id
_entity_poly.type
_entity_poly.pdbx_seq_one_letter_code
_entity_poly.pdbx_strand_id
1 'polypeptide(L)'
;MTCAALLAGALAVLGIAGCTEPQRSGQPAFYRDLGSSSAQVDAAEARAMISAYRMNAGLGALTLDPELTEAARREASAMATADKPAQAEAVKARLTREGQKGAEANLSAGYRRLAEAFSGWRDSPQHDRVMKDPAAKRMGIATAYAPGSKYQVYWALIVAP
;
A
#
# COMPACT_ATOMS: atom_id res chain seq x y z
N MET A 1 63.53 -33.46 34.41
CA MET A 1 62.51 -34.26 33.70
C MET A 1 61.20 -33.50 33.84
N THR A 2 60.70 -32.98 32.70
CA THR A 2 59.29 -32.66 32.29
C THR A 2 58.20 -32.67 33.38
N CYS A 3 57.19 -31.79 33.46
CA CYS A 3 56.50 -31.01 32.42
C CYS A 3 55.48 -30.02 33.05
N ALA A 4 55.29 -28.89 32.36
CA ALA A 4 54.08 -28.06 32.21
C ALA A 4 53.37 -27.42 33.43
N ALA A 5 53.51 -26.09 33.49
CA ALA A 5 52.56 -25.15 34.08
C ALA A 5 51.28 -25.04 33.23
N LEU A 6 50.12 -24.83 33.86
CA LEU A 6 48.99 -24.12 33.24
C LEU A 6 48.26 -23.25 34.27
N LEU A 7 48.24 -21.96 33.95
CA LEU A 7 47.47 -20.86 34.52
C LEU A 7 46.02 -20.88 34.00
N ALA A 8 45.18 -20.11 34.71
CA ALA A 8 43.90 -19.51 34.29
C ALA A 8 42.67 -20.44 34.26
N GLY A 9 41.46 -19.99 34.59
CA GLY A 9 40.96 -18.64 34.82
C GLY A 9 39.46 -18.73 35.17
N ALA A 10 38.96 -17.72 35.87
CA ALA A 10 37.59 -17.64 36.37
C ALA A 10 36.53 -17.72 35.25
N LEU A 11 35.52 -18.57 35.42
CA LEU A 11 34.28 -18.51 34.62
C LEU A 11 33.33 -17.48 35.25
N ALA A 12 33.28 -16.29 34.65
CA ALA A 12 32.18 -15.35 34.83
C ALA A 12 31.06 -15.72 33.85
N VAL A 13 29.90 -16.11 34.39
CA VAL A 13 28.68 -16.35 33.60
C VAL A 13 28.04 -15.00 33.30
N LEU A 14 28.25 -14.46 32.10
CA LEU A 14 27.47 -13.32 31.60
C LEU A 14 26.11 -13.81 31.09
N GLY A 15 25.04 -13.45 31.81
CA GLY A 15 23.67 -13.58 31.35
C GLY A 15 23.38 -12.55 30.26
N ILE A 16 23.32 -13.00 29.01
CA ILE A 16 22.88 -12.16 27.89
C ILE A 16 21.35 -12.09 27.97
N ALA A 17 20.82 -10.95 28.43
CA ALA A 17 19.43 -10.61 28.29
C ALA A 17 19.14 -10.39 26.80
N GLY A 18 18.79 -11.47 26.10
CA GLY A 18 18.28 -11.39 24.73
C GLY A 18 16.92 -10.69 24.76
N CYS A 19 16.84 -9.47 24.23
CA CYS A 19 15.59 -8.89 23.80
C CYS A 19 15.00 -9.85 22.75
N THR A 20 13.99 -10.62 23.13
CA THR A 20 13.19 -11.39 22.19
C THR A 20 12.42 -10.40 21.31
N GLU A 21 13.00 -9.97 20.20
CA GLU A 21 12.23 -9.37 19.12
C GLU A 21 11.23 -10.44 18.64
N PRO A 22 9.92 -10.14 18.64
CA PRO A 22 8.96 -11.08 18.11
C PRO A 22 9.30 -11.31 16.64
N GLN A 23 9.63 -12.56 16.32
CA GLN A 23 9.90 -13.02 14.97
C GLN A 23 8.69 -12.62 14.11
N ARG A 24 8.86 -11.63 13.23
CA ARG A 24 7.85 -11.27 12.22
C ARG A 24 7.78 -12.41 11.21
N SER A 25 7.13 -13.50 11.58
CA SER A 25 6.82 -14.62 10.70
C SER A 25 5.64 -14.22 9.81
N GLY A 26 5.95 -13.52 8.72
CA GLY A 26 4.97 -13.15 7.70
C GLY A 26 5.63 -12.45 6.51
N GLN A 27 5.12 -12.71 5.30
CA GLN A 27 5.44 -11.90 4.11
C GLN A 27 5.05 -10.45 4.37
N PRO A 28 5.85 -9.45 3.96
CA PRO A 28 5.49 -8.04 4.08
C PRO A 28 4.13 -7.74 3.45
N ALA A 29 3.33 -6.85 4.05
CA ALA A 29 1.94 -6.60 3.64
C ALA A 29 1.81 -6.19 2.17
N PHE A 30 2.82 -5.50 1.61
CA PHE A 30 2.82 -5.11 0.20
C PHE A 30 3.02 -6.26 -0.80
N TYR A 31 3.50 -7.43 -0.35
CA TYR A 31 3.60 -8.65 -1.15
C TYR A 31 2.45 -9.64 -0.91
N ARG A 32 1.54 -9.35 0.03
CA ARG A 32 0.37 -10.19 0.28
C ARG A 32 -0.47 -10.30 -0.98
N ASP A 33 -0.79 -11.53 -1.36
CA ASP A 33 -1.67 -11.81 -2.49
C ASP A 33 -3.11 -11.41 -2.16
N LEU A 34 -3.69 -10.55 -2.98
CA LEU A 34 -5.04 -10.02 -2.83
C LEU A 34 -6.09 -10.70 -3.71
N GLY A 35 -5.70 -11.70 -4.49
CA GLY A 35 -6.67 -12.41 -5.34
C GLY A 35 -7.42 -13.51 -4.62
N SER A 36 -8.08 -13.16 -3.50
CA SER A 36 -9.04 -13.98 -2.76
C SER A 36 -10.12 -13.09 -2.15
N SER A 37 -11.28 -13.66 -1.83
CA SER A 37 -12.44 -12.90 -1.31
C SER A 37 -12.23 -12.32 0.08
N SER A 38 -11.31 -12.86 0.87
CA SER A 38 -10.98 -12.37 2.21
C SER A 38 -9.82 -11.38 2.23
N ALA A 39 -9.10 -11.21 1.11
CA ALA A 39 -7.95 -10.34 1.07
C ALA A 39 -8.36 -8.90 0.74
N GLN A 40 -7.77 -7.96 1.47
CA GLN A 40 -7.94 -6.53 1.25
C GLN A 40 -6.56 -5.87 1.23
N VAL A 41 -6.41 -4.76 0.52
CA VAL A 41 -5.21 -3.93 0.65
C VAL A 41 -5.03 -3.45 2.08
N ASP A 42 -3.79 -3.46 2.57
CA ASP A 42 -3.44 -2.75 3.80
C ASP A 42 -3.31 -1.25 3.48
N ALA A 43 -4.33 -0.47 3.84
CA ALA A 43 -4.39 0.95 3.52
C ALA A 43 -3.27 1.75 4.22
N ALA A 44 -2.84 1.34 5.42
CA ALA A 44 -1.79 2.03 6.16
C ALA A 44 -0.43 1.81 5.51
N GLU A 45 -0.15 0.58 5.05
CA GLU A 45 1.05 0.25 4.29
C GLU A 45 1.07 0.98 2.93
N ALA A 46 -0.05 0.98 2.20
CA ALA A 46 -0.17 1.72 0.95
C ALA A 46 0.07 3.21 1.14
N ARG A 47 -0.52 3.82 2.18
CA ARG A 47 -0.28 5.21 2.55
C ARG A 47 1.19 5.48 2.87
N ALA A 48 1.83 4.60 3.63
CA ALA A 48 3.25 4.73 3.98
C ALA A 48 4.15 4.68 2.72
N MET A 49 3.93 3.69 1.85
CA MET A 49 4.66 3.51 0.60
C MET A 49 4.52 4.72 -0.34
N ILE A 50 3.29 5.18 -0.59
CA ILE A 50 3.02 6.33 -1.47
C ILE A 50 3.56 7.62 -0.83
N SER A 51 3.45 7.79 0.48
CA SER A 51 4.00 8.96 1.17
C SER A 51 5.52 9.02 1.08
N ALA A 52 6.22 7.89 1.28
CA ALA A 52 7.66 7.82 1.11
C ALA A 52 8.09 8.19 -0.32
N TYR A 53 7.33 7.70 -1.30
CA TYR A 53 7.55 8.05 -2.70
C TYR A 53 7.37 9.55 -2.98
N ARG A 54 6.33 10.17 -2.41
CA ARG A 54 6.10 11.63 -2.48
C ARG A 54 7.21 12.43 -1.83
N MET A 55 7.65 12.02 -0.64
CA MET A 55 8.73 12.69 0.10
C MET A 55 10.05 12.66 -0.66
N ASN A 56 10.36 11.57 -1.36
CA ASN A 56 11.54 11.50 -2.23
C ASN A 56 11.48 12.48 -3.41
N ALA A 57 10.28 12.96 -3.76
CA ALA A 57 10.05 14.01 -4.76
C ALA A 57 9.90 15.41 -4.14
N GLY A 58 10.19 15.58 -2.84
CA GLY A 58 10.06 16.87 -2.14
C GLY A 58 8.63 17.26 -1.76
N LEU A 59 7.68 16.32 -1.81
CA LEU A 59 6.27 16.55 -1.51
C LEU A 59 5.89 16.07 -0.10
N GLY A 60 4.76 16.56 0.42
CA GLY A 60 4.25 16.15 1.73
C GLY A 60 3.70 14.71 1.75
N ALA A 61 3.77 14.10 2.93
CA ALA A 61 3.13 12.81 3.20
C ALA A 61 1.59 12.92 3.16
N LEU A 62 0.93 11.82 2.80
CA LEU A 62 -0.53 11.74 2.77
C LEU A 62 -1.08 11.19 4.08
N THR A 63 -2.27 11.67 4.44
CA THR A 63 -3.09 11.15 5.53
C THR A 63 -4.20 10.25 4.96
N LEU A 64 -4.55 9.17 5.66
CA LEU A 64 -5.72 8.39 5.29
C LEU A 64 -6.98 9.16 5.67
N ASP A 65 -7.90 9.25 4.72
CA ASP A 65 -9.20 9.87 4.89
C ASP A 65 -10.31 8.80 4.79
N PRO A 66 -11.16 8.65 5.80
CA PRO A 66 -12.24 7.66 5.79
C PRO A 66 -13.25 7.84 4.65
N GLU A 67 -13.60 9.08 4.28
CA GLU A 67 -14.54 9.37 3.19
C GLU A 67 -13.94 9.00 1.83
N LEU A 68 -12.66 9.32 1.61
CA LEU A 68 -11.95 8.92 0.39
C LEU A 68 -11.76 7.41 0.31
N THR A 69 -11.50 6.75 1.46
CA THR A 69 -11.37 5.29 1.52
C THR A 69 -12.69 4.61 1.15
N GLU A 70 -13.79 5.13 1.67
CA GLU A 70 -15.14 4.67 1.37
C GLU A 70 -15.49 4.90 -0.11
N ALA A 71 -15.12 6.06 -0.68
CA ALA A 71 -15.26 6.33 -2.11
C ALA A 71 -14.43 5.38 -2.98
N ALA A 72 -13.18 5.09 -2.59
CA ALA A 72 -12.33 4.13 -3.29
C ALA A 72 -12.92 2.72 -3.23
N ARG A 73 -13.49 2.32 -2.09
CA ARG A 73 -14.16 1.02 -1.93
C ARG A 73 -15.37 0.89 -2.84
N ARG A 74 -16.21 1.93 -2.92
CA ARG A 74 -17.35 1.97 -3.86
C ARG A 74 -16.89 1.82 -5.30
N GLU A 75 -15.85 2.55 -5.69
CA GLU A 75 -15.35 2.50 -7.07
C GLU A 75 -14.73 1.14 -7.43
N ALA A 76 -13.86 0.60 -6.57
CA ALA A 76 -13.28 -0.73 -6.77
C ALA A 76 -14.37 -1.81 -6.90
N SER A 77 -15.39 -1.75 -6.03
CA SER A 77 -16.54 -2.67 -6.07
C SER A 77 -17.37 -2.53 -7.35
N ALA A 78 -17.57 -1.29 -7.83
CA ALA A 78 -18.30 -1.02 -9.07
C ALA A 78 -17.54 -1.56 -10.30
N MET A 79 -16.22 -1.36 -10.37
CA MET A 79 -15.38 -1.92 -11.43
C MET A 79 -15.39 -3.46 -11.42
N ALA A 80 -15.28 -4.07 -10.23
CA ALA A 80 -15.37 -5.51 -10.06
C ALA A 80 -16.73 -6.08 -10.51
N THR A 81 -17.83 -5.41 -10.14
CA THR A 81 -19.18 -5.81 -10.55
C THR A 81 -19.39 -5.67 -12.07
N ALA A 82 -18.81 -4.64 -12.68
CA ALA A 82 -18.90 -4.40 -14.12
C ALA A 82 -17.89 -5.20 -14.95
N ASP A 83 -17.00 -5.96 -14.30
CA ASP A 83 -15.87 -6.68 -14.90
C ASP A 83 -14.98 -5.80 -15.82
N LYS A 84 -14.84 -4.51 -15.49
CA LYS A 84 -14.06 -3.57 -16.32
C LYS A 84 -13.55 -2.36 -15.52
N PRO A 85 -12.35 -1.83 -15.83
CA PRO A 85 -11.90 -0.56 -15.29
C PRO A 85 -12.82 0.60 -15.67
N ALA A 86 -13.02 1.55 -14.77
CA ALA A 86 -13.74 2.79 -15.06
C ALA A 86 -12.81 3.86 -15.67
N GLN A 87 -13.43 4.91 -16.21
CA GLN A 87 -12.71 6.07 -16.73
C GLN A 87 -12.43 7.05 -15.58
N ALA A 88 -11.16 7.43 -15.39
CA ALA A 88 -10.76 8.34 -14.30
C ALA A 88 -11.54 9.65 -14.30
N GLU A 89 -11.77 10.27 -15.47
CA GLU A 89 -12.56 11.51 -15.59
C GLU A 89 -13.99 11.38 -15.06
N ALA A 90 -14.64 10.23 -15.28
CA ALA A 90 -15.99 9.99 -14.78
C ALA A 90 -16.00 9.89 -13.24
N VAL A 91 -14.97 9.24 -12.67
CA VAL A 91 -14.78 9.12 -11.22
C VAL A 91 -14.53 10.49 -10.60
N LYS A 92 -13.63 11.30 -11.17
CA LYS A 92 -13.32 12.66 -10.70
C LYS A 92 -14.54 13.59 -10.73
N ALA A 93 -15.31 13.54 -11.83
CA ALA A 93 -16.55 14.31 -11.94
C ALA A 93 -17.55 13.92 -10.84
N ARG A 94 -17.64 12.63 -10.50
CA ARG A 94 -18.50 12.15 -9.42
C ARG A 94 -18.00 12.57 -8.04
N LEU A 95 -16.71 12.40 -7.75
CA LEU A 95 -16.08 12.85 -6.50
C LEU A 95 -16.28 14.35 -6.27
N THR A 96 -16.18 15.15 -7.33
CA THR A 96 -16.46 16.60 -7.27
C THR A 96 -17.90 16.89 -6.85
N ARG A 97 -18.88 16.15 -7.37
CA ARG A 97 -20.30 16.27 -6.97
C ARG A 97 -20.55 15.79 -5.54
N GLU A 98 -19.75 14.83 -5.05
CA GLU A 98 -19.76 14.33 -3.67
C GLU A 98 -18.99 15.25 -2.69
N GLY A 99 -18.55 16.44 -3.13
CA GLY A 99 -17.87 17.43 -2.29
C GLY A 99 -16.34 17.28 -2.22
N GLN A 100 -15.77 16.25 -2.83
CA GLN A 100 -14.32 16.02 -2.91
C GLN A 100 -13.72 16.78 -4.12
N LYS A 101 -13.79 18.12 -4.07
CA LYS A 101 -13.25 18.99 -5.12
C LYS A 101 -11.72 18.85 -5.23
N GLY A 102 -11.22 18.77 -6.45
CA GLY A 102 -9.78 18.59 -6.71
C GLY A 102 -9.28 17.18 -6.41
N ALA A 103 -10.18 16.21 -6.22
CA ALA A 103 -9.78 14.82 -6.09
C ALA A 103 -9.34 14.24 -7.44
N GLU A 104 -8.22 13.52 -7.42
CA GLU A 104 -7.67 12.77 -8.56
C GLU A 104 -7.67 11.27 -8.23
N ALA A 105 -7.68 10.42 -9.26
CA ALA A 105 -7.82 8.98 -9.06
C ALA A 105 -6.92 8.14 -9.98
N ASN A 106 -6.27 7.13 -9.40
CA ASN A 106 -5.66 6.03 -10.12
C ASN A 106 -6.58 4.80 -10.05
N LEU A 107 -6.91 4.25 -11.21
CA LEU A 107 -7.77 3.09 -11.36
C LEU A 107 -7.00 2.03 -12.14
N SER A 108 -6.97 0.80 -11.64
CA SER A 108 -6.32 -0.31 -12.35
C SER A 108 -7.00 -1.64 -12.03
N ALA A 109 -6.65 -2.66 -12.80
CA ALA A 109 -7.13 -4.02 -12.59
C ALA A 109 -6.04 -5.01 -13.04
N GLY A 110 -5.96 -6.19 -12.43
CA GLY A 110 -4.98 -7.23 -12.80
C GLY A 110 -3.80 -7.38 -11.84
N TYR A 111 -3.48 -6.36 -11.04
CA TYR A 111 -2.41 -6.45 -10.04
C TYR A 111 -2.90 -7.19 -8.81
N ARG A 112 -2.20 -8.24 -8.40
CA ARG A 112 -2.61 -9.04 -7.23
C ARG A 112 -1.94 -8.57 -5.95
N ARG A 113 -0.96 -7.68 -6.03
CA ARG A 113 -0.19 -7.17 -4.89
C ARG A 113 -0.06 -5.66 -4.92
N LEU A 114 0.06 -5.05 -3.75
CA LEU A 114 0.28 -3.60 -3.62
C LEU A 114 1.59 -3.16 -4.30
N ALA A 115 2.67 -3.93 -4.14
CA ALA A 115 3.94 -3.62 -4.78
C ALA A 115 3.84 -3.60 -6.32
N GLU A 116 3.04 -4.50 -6.89
CA GLU A 116 2.79 -4.57 -8.34
C GLU A 116 1.97 -3.37 -8.81
N ALA A 117 0.88 -3.04 -8.11
CA ALA A 117 0.04 -1.89 -8.42
C ALA A 117 0.84 -0.57 -8.31
N PHE A 118 1.62 -0.41 -7.24
CA PHE A 118 2.48 0.75 -7.04
C PHE A 118 3.52 0.90 -8.15
N SER A 119 4.23 -0.18 -8.52
CA SER A 119 5.20 -0.10 -9.61
C SER A 119 4.51 0.24 -10.93
N GLY A 120 3.38 -0.40 -11.24
CA GLY A 120 2.62 -0.11 -12.46
C GLY A 120 2.12 1.33 -12.54
N TRP A 121 1.69 1.91 -11.41
CA TRP A 121 1.31 3.32 -11.35
C TRP A 121 2.52 4.25 -11.48
N ARG A 122 3.64 3.93 -10.85
CA ARG A 122 4.87 4.72 -10.94
C ARG A 122 5.40 4.78 -12.37
N ASP A 123 5.33 3.66 -13.10
CA ASP A 123 5.87 3.54 -14.45
C ASP A 123 4.93 4.16 -15.52
N SER A 124 3.72 4.57 -15.12
CA SER A 124 2.75 5.26 -15.99
C SER A 124 2.74 6.76 -15.73
N PRO A 125 3.07 7.62 -16.72
CA PRO A 125 3.12 9.07 -16.51
C PRO A 125 1.82 9.70 -16.02
N GLN A 126 0.66 9.17 -16.43
CA GLN A 126 -0.62 9.67 -15.93
C GLN A 126 -0.85 9.29 -14.47
N HIS A 127 -0.58 8.04 -14.08
CA HIS A 127 -0.78 7.57 -12.72
C HIS A 127 0.25 8.14 -11.74
N ASP A 128 1.50 8.31 -12.18
CA ASP A 128 2.56 8.94 -11.40
C ASP A 128 2.20 10.38 -11.02
N ARG A 129 1.59 11.13 -11.95
CA ARG A 129 1.12 12.49 -11.71
C ARG A 129 0.11 12.55 -10.57
N VAL A 130 -0.83 11.61 -10.50
CA VAL A 130 -1.82 11.54 -9.41
C VAL A 130 -1.13 11.26 -8.08
N MET A 131 -0.21 10.28 -8.02
CA MET A 131 0.53 9.98 -6.79
C MET A 131 1.38 11.17 -6.32
N LYS A 132 1.85 12.00 -7.25
CA LYS A 132 2.68 13.20 -7.00
C LYS A 132 1.91 14.51 -7.08
N ASP A 133 0.59 14.50 -7.01
CA ASP A 133 -0.18 15.75 -7.03
C ASP A 133 0.28 16.64 -5.85
N PRO A 134 0.83 17.85 -6.11
CA PRO A 134 1.33 18.73 -5.06
C PRO A 134 0.21 19.30 -4.17
N ALA A 135 -1.03 19.34 -4.66
CA ALA A 135 -2.17 19.78 -3.88
C ALA A 135 -2.64 18.71 -2.89
N ALA A 136 -2.39 17.42 -3.17
CA ALA A 136 -2.89 16.32 -2.37
C ALA A 136 -2.29 16.26 -0.94
N LYS A 137 -3.18 16.10 0.05
CA LYS A 137 -2.84 15.91 1.48
C LYS A 137 -3.52 14.70 2.10
N ARG A 138 -4.60 14.24 1.47
CA ARG A 138 -5.44 13.13 1.92
C ARG A 138 -5.49 12.06 0.85
N MET A 139 -5.70 10.81 1.27
CA MET A 139 -5.91 9.69 0.36
C MET A 139 -6.88 8.66 0.91
N GLY A 140 -7.50 7.93 -0.02
CA GLY A 140 -8.19 6.68 0.23
C GLY A 140 -7.76 5.65 -0.78
N ILE A 141 -7.67 4.39 -0.36
CA ILE A 141 -7.32 3.29 -1.25
C ILE A 141 -8.14 2.06 -0.89
N ALA A 142 -8.61 1.33 -1.91
CA ALA A 142 -9.32 0.09 -1.72
C ALA A 142 -9.11 -0.87 -2.89
N THR A 143 -9.39 -2.14 -2.63
CA THR A 143 -9.40 -3.21 -3.62
C THR A 143 -10.71 -3.96 -3.60
N ALA A 144 -11.11 -4.51 -4.73
CA ALA A 144 -12.21 -5.47 -4.82
C ALA A 144 -11.78 -6.70 -5.63
N TYR A 145 -11.99 -7.88 -5.06
CA TYR A 145 -11.75 -9.15 -5.73
C TYR A 145 -13.01 -9.62 -6.45
N ALA A 146 -12.87 -9.94 -7.74
CA ALA A 146 -13.91 -10.50 -8.60
C ALA A 146 -13.50 -11.93 -9.03
N PRO A 147 -14.01 -12.98 -8.38
CA PRO A 147 -13.72 -14.35 -8.80
C PRO A 147 -14.24 -14.59 -10.22
N GLY A 148 -13.43 -15.22 -11.08
CA GLY A 148 -13.79 -15.49 -12.47
C GLY A 148 -13.54 -14.34 -13.45
N SER A 149 -13.29 -13.12 -12.97
CA SER A 149 -12.79 -12.03 -13.80
C SER A 149 -11.38 -12.34 -14.31
N LYS A 150 -11.08 -11.96 -15.56
CA LYS A 150 -9.70 -12.01 -16.09
C LYS A 150 -8.74 -11.06 -15.34
N TYR A 151 -9.28 -10.04 -14.68
CA TYR A 151 -8.50 -9.06 -13.93
C TYR A 151 -8.33 -9.44 -12.46
N GLN A 152 -9.28 -10.20 -11.91
CA GLN A 152 -9.32 -10.69 -10.52
C GLN A 152 -9.37 -9.61 -9.44
N VAL A 153 -8.45 -8.65 -9.42
CA VAL A 153 -8.38 -7.58 -8.42
C VAL A 153 -8.47 -6.23 -9.10
N TYR A 154 -9.39 -5.40 -8.62
CA TYR A 154 -9.60 -4.02 -9.06
C TYR A 154 -9.13 -3.06 -7.98
N TRP A 155 -8.43 -2.00 -8.38
CA TRP A 155 -7.82 -1.02 -7.50
C TRP A 155 -8.39 0.36 -7.75
N ALA A 156 -8.68 1.08 -6.66
CA ALA A 156 -8.92 2.50 -6.69
C ALA A 156 -8.03 3.18 -5.63
N LEU A 157 -7.18 4.10 -6.07
CA LEU A 157 -6.50 5.08 -5.23
C LEU A 157 -7.09 6.45 -5.54
N ILE A 158 -7.52 7.16 -4.52
CA ILE A 158 -8.05 8.52 -4.63
C ILE A 158 -7.18 9.42 -3.75
N VAL A 159 -6.76 10.56 -4.28
CA VAL A 159 -6.06 11.60 -3.54
C VAL A 159 -6.84 12.91 -3.62
N ALA A 160 -6.77 13.73 -2.59
CA ALA A 160 -7.42 15.04 -2.57
C ALA A 160 -6.65 16.04 -1.71
N PRO A 161 -6.87 17.36 -1.91
CA PRO A 161 -6.32 18.40 -1.05
C PRO A 161 -6.75 18.32 0.42
#